data_AF-A0A7Y0JJP4-F1
#
_entry.id   AF-A0A7Y0JJP4-F1
#
_cell.length_a   1.000
_cell.length_b   1.000
_cell.length_c   1.000
_cell.angle_alpha   90.00
_cell.angle_beta   90.00
_cell.angle_gamma   90.00
#
_symmetry.space_group_name_H-M   'P 1'
#
loop_
_entity.id
_entity.type
_entity.pdbx_description
1 polymer ?
#
loop_
_entity_poly.entity_id
_entity_poly.type
_entity_poly.pdbx_seq_one_letter_code
_entity_poly.pdbx_strand_id
1 'polypeptide(L)'
;MTSRARAHRVWHLMAAVAVVVTSAAAATPAIGAPSVAPTPTPSPSAGKSPASKSSPVRWSVAPANATTVDGRNQYSYENVRPGATVHDYVSITNLGAAPVTFRVYAADGVTTADGKISVATAAVKPTDLGVWTKLAHGSVKVPARSQVIEPFTINVPANATPGDHAGGLIASVTEKAAEGQVSRESRFAVAAYVRIVGALTPALGIESVSASYKGTANPFGAGGATVAYTVHNTGNVRLSAAQAVSVTGPFGTEETVRPDALAVVLPGDSVRVTAHLSGIQPVGPLKAHVTVTPGPASHAPKMSAALTPVAQTVGLWATPWPQIVLLLILIVIALGVWWWIRISRRRMRAKLAAAEDRGRQAGALAELLEPAPVRDGDPSDGPELVDSHHAGDATSLAAPDPD
;
A
#
# COMPACT_ATOMS: atom_id res chain seq x y z
N MET A 1 3.21 69.37 -31.44
CA MET A 1 4.40 69.51 -30.56
C MET A 1 4.22 68.53 -29.40
N THR A 2 4.81 67.32 -29.43
CA THR A 2 6.21 67.01 -29.04
C THR A 2 6.49 67.41 -27.58
N SER A 3 7.15 66.64 -26.70
CA SER A 3 7.82 65.34 -26.77
C SER A 3 8.63 65.17 -25.47
N ARG A 4 8.57 63.97 -24.85
CA ARG A 4 9.65 63.22 -24.13
C ARG A 4 10.31 63.90 -22.90
N ALA A 5 10.88 63.20 -21.90
CA ALA A 5 11.60 61.92 -21.83
C ALA A 5 11.54 61.28 -20.41
N ARG A 6 11.36 59.95 -20.27
CA ARG A 6 12.33 58.90 -19.83
C ARG A 6 13.21 59.27 -18.61
N ALA A 7 13.36 58.46 -17.55
CA ALA A 7 13.89 57.09 -17.59
C ALA A 7 13.73 56.27 -16.27
N HIS A 8 13.82 54.94 -16.45
CA HIS A 8 13.86 53.76 -15.58
C HIS A 8 14.57 53.78 -14.19
N ARG A 9 14.05 52.97 -13.24
CA ARG A 9 14.72 51.86 -12.50
C ARG A 9 13.69 51.10 -11.61
N VAL A 10 13.39 49.81 -11.84
CA VAL A 10 13.90 48.56 -11.18
C VAL A 10 13.30 48.34 -9.77
N TRP A 11 12.29 47.45 -9.60
CA TRP A 11 12.35 46.10 -8.96
C TRP A 11 12.98 46.15 -7.54
N HIS A 12 12.31 45.86 -6.41
CA HIS A 12 11.56 44.65 -6.04
C HIS A 12 10.53 44.95 -4.92
N LEU A 13 9.34 44.36 -4.99
CA LEU A 13 8.43 44.19 -3.85
C LEU A 13 8.55 42.74 -3.36
N MET A 14 9.25 42.56 -2.25
CA MET A 14 9.30 41.34 -1.46
C MET A 14 7.94 41.16 -0.77
N ALA A 15 7.20 40.11 -1.12
CA ALA A 15 6.09 39.62 -0.32
C ALA A 15 6.61 38.51 0.59
N ALA A 16 6.46 38.73 1.89
CA ALA A 16 6.88 37.85 2.98
C ALA A 16 6.05 36.57 3.02
N VAL A 17 6.73 35.42 3.15
CA VAL A 17 6.16 34.18 3.70
C VAL A 17 6.94 33.86 4.96
N ALA A 18 6.24 33.87 6.09
CA ALA A 18 6.76 33.51 7.39
C ALA A 18 7.01 31.99 7.47
N VAL A 19 8.24 31.62 7.81
CA VAL A 19 8.61 30.27 8.27
C VAL A 19 8.79 30.36 9.78
N VAL A 20 7.99 29.59 10.53
CA VAL A 20 8.19 29.38 11.96
C VAL A 20 9.25 28.30 12.13
N VAL A 21 10.37 28.67 12.73
CA VAL A 21 11.44 27.78 13.21
C VAL A 21 11.30 27.66 14.72
N THR A 22 11.25 26.44 15.23
CA THR A 22 11.56 26.14 16.64
C THR A 22 12.52 24.96 16.69
N SER A 23 13.76 25.28 17.04
CA SER A 23 14.87 24.37 17.34
C SER A 23 14.93 24.11 18.85
N ALA A 24 15.12 22.86 19.25
CA ALA A 24 15.45 22.47 20.61
C ALA A 24 16.89 21.95 20.68
N ALA A 25 17.57 22.35 21.75
CA ALA A 25 19.01 22.40 21.96
C ALA A 25 19.74 21.05 21.98
N ALA A 26 20.97 21.06 21.46
CA ALA A 26 22.02 20.08 21.73
C ALA A 26 22.86 20.56 22.92
N ALA A 27 23.14 19.67 23.87
CA ALA A 27 24.10 19.89 24.95
C ALA A 27 25.28 18.91 24.78
N THR A 28 26.48 19.48 24.75
CA THR A 28 27.81 18.85 24.63
C THR A 28 28.19 18.00 25.86
N PRO A 29 29.02 16.95 25.69
CA PRO A 29 29.59 16.23 26.81
C PRO A 29 30.90 16.88 27.29
N ALA A 30 31.07 17.01 28.61
CA ALA A 30 32.34 17.34 29.25
C ALA A 30 33.02 16.04 29.74
N ILE A 31 34.27 15.84 29.34
CA ILE A 31 35.14 14.74 29.76
C ILE A 31 35.68 15.05 31.16
N GLY A 32 35.50 14.12 32.09
CA GLY A 32 36.09 14.13 33.44
C GLY A 32 36.65 12.74 33.78
N ALA A 33 37.87 12.73 34.31
CA ALA A 33 38.77 11.59 34.54
C ALA A 33 38.28 10.53 35.57
N PRO A 34 38.91 9.33 35.62
CA PRO A 34 38.41 8.21 36.41
C PRO A 34 38.77 8.31 37.90
N SER A 35 37.80 8.07 38.77
CA SER A 35 38.01 7.90 40.22
C SER A 35 37.72 6.44 40.60
N VAL A 36 38.74 5.79 41.17
CA VAL A 36 38.69 4.43 41.72
C VAL A 36 38.16 4.50 43.16
N ALA A 37 37.08 3.77 43.46
CA ALA A 37 36.61 3.51 44.84
C ALA A 37 35.67 2.27 44.87
N PRO A 38 35.41 1.65 46.03
CA PRO A 38 35.73 0.25 46.30
C PRO A 38 34.52 -0.72 46.27
N THR A 39 34.84 -2.00 46.22
CA THR A 39 33.93 -3.16 46.26
C THR A 39 33.04 -3.17 47.51
N PRO A 40 31.70 -3.26 47.38
CA PRO A 40 30.84 -3.60 48.52
C PRO A 40 30.64 -5.13 48.63
N THR A 41 31.00 -5.64 49.81
CA THR A 41 30.71 -6.98 50.33
C THR A 41 29.19 -7.27 50.36
N PRO A 42 28.72 -8.46 49.97
CA PRO A 42 27.29 -8.78 49.98
C PRO A 42 26.76 -9.01 51.40
N SER A 43 25.70 -8.28 51.76
CA SER A 43 24.89 -8.55 52.97
C SER A 43 23.69 -9.44 52.58
N PRO A 44 23.36 -10.49 53.36
CA PRO A 44 22.31 -11.45 52.99
C PRO A 44 20.93 -10.82 53.17
N SER A 45 20.32 -10.38 52.08
CA SER A 45 18.93 -9.92 52.09
C SER A 45 17.98 -11.12 52.13
N ALA A 46 17.10 -11.07 53.12
CA ALA A 46 16.02 -11.98 53.42
C ALA A 46 15.28 -12.52 52.18
N GLY A 47 14.92 -13.80 52.25
CA GLY A 47 14.21 -14.52 51.20
C GLY A 47 12.96 -13.79 50.73
N LYS A 48 13.01 -13.30 49.49
CA LYS A 48 11.81 -13.13 48.67
C LYS A 48 11.24 -14.53 48.44
N SER A 49 10.19 -14.85 49.20
CA SER A 49 9.26 -15.92 48.84
C SER A 49 8.89 -15.72 47.37
N PRO A 50 9.14 -16.70 46.47
CA PRO A 50 8.83 -16.52 45.07
C PRO A 50 7.31 -16.39 44.97
N ALA A 51 6.85 -15.19 44.58
CA ALA A 51 5.50 -15.02 44.06
C ALA A 51 5.28 -16.12 43.02
N SER A 52 4.33 -17.02 43.30
CA SER A 52 3.97 -18.11 42.41
C SER A 52 3.53 -17.50 41.10
N LYS A 53 4.45 -17.43 40.14
CA LYS A 53 4.13 -17.18 38.74
C LYS A 53 3.35 -18.41 38.31
N SER A 54 2.02 -18.31 38.28
CA SER A 54 1.18 -19.38 37.77
C SER A 54 1.65 -19.69 36.35
N SER A 55 2.33 -20.81 36.17
CA SER A 55 2.79 -21.22 34.85
C SER A 55 1.56 -21.58 34.03
N PRO A 56 1.47 -21.14 32.76
CA PRO A 56 0.30 -21.40 31.93
C PRO A 56 0.07 -22.90 31.81
N VAL A 57 -1.19 -23.32 31.87
CA VAL A 57 -1.58 -24.72 31.72
C VAL A 57 -1.11 -25.19 30.35
N ARG A 58 -0.39 -26.32 30.31
CA ARG A 58 0.01 -26.99 29.06
C ARG A 58 -0.90 -28.17 28.82
N TRP A 59 -1.53 -28.23 27.67
CA TRP A 59 -2.57 -29.21 27.35
C TRP A 59 -2.79 -29.27 25.84
N SER A 60 -3.48 -30.31 25.38
CA SER A 60 -3.84 -30.50 23.98
C SER A 60 -5.22 -31.14 23.82
N VAL A 61 -5.78 -31.00 22.61
CA VAL A 61 -7.02 -31.64 22.18
C VAL A 61 -6.74 -32.33 20.85
N ALA A 62 -7.20 -33.56 20.69
CA ALA A 62 -7.02 -34.32 19.45
C ALA A 62 -8.19 -35.29 19.22
N PRO A 63 -8.49 -35.65 17.96
CA PRO A 63 -9.30 -36.81 17.66
C PRO A 63 -8.84 -38.09 18.37
N ALA A 64 -9.80 -38.92 18.75
CA ALA A 64 -9.56 -40.17 19.45
C ALA A 64 -10.54 -41.25 19.01
N ASN A 65 -10.18 -42.49 19.32
CA ASN A 65 -11.13 -43.59 19.39
C ASN A 65 -11.56 -43.78 20.87
N ALA A 66 -12.29 -44.85 21.15
CA ALA A 66 -12.80 -45.13 22.50
C ALA A 66 -11.70 -45.31 23.58
N THR A 67 -10.43 -45.52 23.20
CA THR A 67 -9.34 -45.86 24.13
C THR A 67 -8.11 -44.98 24.04
N THR A 68 -7.82 -44.34 22.89
CA THR A 68 -6.64 -43.48 22.72
C THR A 68 -6.78 -42.47 21.57
N VAL A 69 -5.85 -41.51 21.48
CA VAL A 69 -5.67 -40.63 20.32
C VAL A 69 -5.36 -41.48 19.09
N ASP A 70 -6.03 -41.22 17.96
CA ASP A 70 -5.99 -42.08 16.77
C ASP A 70 -5.21 -41.50 15.58
N GLY A 71 -4.55 -40.35 15.77
CA GLY A 71 -3.67 -39.73 14.79
C GLY A 71 -4.38 -38.86 13.74
N ARG A 72 -5.72 -38.78 13.73
CA ARG A 72 -6.43 -37.81 12.89
C ARG A 72 -6.13 -36.39 13.37
N ASN A 73 -6.06 -35.44 12.43
CA ASN A 73 -5.89 -34.01 12.74
C ASN A 73 -7.23 -33.23 12.75
N GLN A 74 -8.27 -33.81 12.16
CA GLN A 74 -9.62 -33.26 12.06
C GLN A 74 -10.63 -34.41 11.86
N TYR A 75 -11.92 -34.11 12.07
CA TYR A 75 -12.99 -35.04 11.72
C TYR A 75 -13.50 -34.74 10.31
N SER A 76 -13.65 -35.78 9.50
CA SER A 76 -14.23 -35.69 8.16
C SER A 76 -15.17 -36.87 7.96
N TYR A 77 -16.45 -36.59 7.81
CA TYR A 77 -17.48 -37.58 7.55
C TYR A 77 -18.09 -37.33 6.19
N GLU A 78 -18.06 -38.36 5.35
CA GLU A 78 -18.51 -38.29 3.96
C GLU A 78 -19.78 -39.13 3.79
N ASN A 79 -20.59 -38.78 2.78
CA ASN A 79 -21.79 -39.52 2.42
C ASN A 79 -22.79 -39.69 3.58
N VAL A 80 -22.88 -38.69 4.45
CA VAL A 80 -23.80 -38.72 5.60
C VAL A 80 -25.21 -38.40 5.11
N ARG A 81 -26.20 -39.18 5.55
CA ARG A 81 -27.60 -38.96 5.19
C ARG A 81 -28.27 -37.99 6.16
N PRO A 82 -29.24 -37.18 5.71
CA PRO A 82 -30.13 -36.49 6.63
C PRO A 82 -30.76 -37.48 7.63
N GLY A 83 -30.86 -37.09 8.90
CA GLY A 83 -31.35 -37.98 9.97
C GLY A 83 -30.33 -38.99 10.51
N ALA A 84 -29.10 -39.05 9.97
CA ALA A 84 -28.08 -39.97 10.46
C ALA A 84 -27.49 -39.51 11.80
N THR A 85 -27.00 -40.49 12.56
CA THR A 85 -26.25 -40.26 13.79
C THR A 85 -24.82 -40.77 13.62
N VAL A 86 -23.85 -39.94 13.98
CA VAL A 86 -22.42 -40.29 13.97
C VAL A 86 -21.92 -40.27 15.41
N HIS A 87 -21.19 -41.30 15.82
CA HIS A 87 -20.55 -41.40 17.13
C HIS A 87 -19.04 -41.36 16.98
N ASP A 88 -18.36 -40.58 17.79
CA ASP A 88 -16.91 -40.47 17.77
C ASP A 88 -16.38 -39.92 19.12
N TYR A 89 -15.07 -39.78 19.24
CA TYR A 89 -14.43 -39.42 20.51
C TYR A 89 -13.40 -38.30 20.33
N VAL A 90 -13.29 -37.45 21.34
CA VAL A 90 -12.26 -36.41 21.44
C VAL A 90 -11.41 -36.63 22.69
N SER A 91 -10.09 -36.54 22.53
CA SER A 91 -9.13 -36.59 23.62
C SER A 91 -8.85 -35.19 24.16
N ILE A 92 -8.83 -35.06 25.48
CA ILE A 92 -8.31 -33.90 26.19
C ILE A 92 -7.15 -34.36 27.07
N THR A 93 -5.95 -33.86 26.79
CA THR A 93 -4.72 -34.25 27.49
C THR A 93 -4.17 -33.10 28.31
N ASN A 94 -4.00 -33.32 29.60
CA ASN A 94 -3.38 -32.38 30.53
C ASN A 94 -1.89 -32.72 30.69
N LEU A 95 -1.03 -31.85 30.17
CA LEU A 95 0.43 -31.98 30.27
C LEU A 95 1.00 -31.28 31.51
N GLY A 96 0.15 -30.64 32.31
CA GLY A 96 0.47 -29.97 33.56
C GLY A 96 0.65 -30.93 34.74
N ALA A 97 1.13 -30.38 35.85
CA ALA A 97 1.37 -31.10 37.11
C ALA A 97 0.20 -31.05 38.10
N ALA A 98 -0.85 -30.28 37.80
CA ALA A 98 -2.07 -30.18 38.60
C ALA A 98 -3.29 -30.63 37.79
N PRO A 99 -4.35 -31.17 38.44
CA PRO A 99 -5.62 -31.45 37.78
C PRO A 99 -6.23 -30.16 37.21
N VAL A 100 -6.84 -30.26 36.02
CA VAL A 100 -7.48 -29.14 35.33
C VAL A 100 -8.88 -29.55 34.90
N THR A 101 -9.83 -28.63 35.07
CA THR A 101 -11.20 -28.81 34.58
C THR A 101 -11.35 -28.02 33.29
N PHE A 102 -11.61 -28.71 32.18
CA PHE A 102 -11.83 -28.12 30.88
C PHE A 102 -13.33 -28.03 30.60
N ARG A 103 -13.80 -26.89 30.11
CA ARG A 103 -15.12 -26.79 29.50
C ARG A 103 -15.04 -27.35 28.09
N VAL A 104 -15.97 -28.23 27.72
CA VAL A 104 -15.97 -28.87 26.40
C VAL A 104 -17.32 -28.67 25.72
N TYR A 105 -17.31 -28.31 24.43
CA TYR A 105 -18.51 -27.98 23.66
C TYR A 105 -18.21 -27.99 22.16
N ALA A 106 -19.25 -27.98 21.34
CA ALA A 106 -19.15 -27.79 19.90
C ALA A 106 -19.59 -26.38 19.49
N ALA A 107 -19.07 -25.89 18.38
CA ALA A 107 -19.50 -24.65 17.74
C ALA A 107 -19.44 -24.78 16.21
N ASP A 108 -20.14 -23.87 15.53
CA ASP A 108 -20.11 -23.79 14.07
C ASP A 108 -18.75 -23.30 13.57
N GLY A 109 -18.38 -23.77 12.38
CA GLY A 109 -17.17 -23.37 11.69
C GLY A 109 -17.39 -21.99 11.07
N VAL A 110 -16.35 -21.18 11.08
CA VAL A 110 -16.33 -19.88 10.40
C VAL A 110 -15.03 -19.73 9.63
N THR A 111 -15.10 -19.03 8.51
CA THR A 111 -13.95 -18.67 7.70
C THR A 111 -13.32 -17.41 8.28
N THR A 112 -12.03 -17.47 8.57
CA THR A 112 -11.27 -16.32 9.06
C THR A 112 -10.92 -15.36 7.93
N ALA A 113 -10.50 -14.15 8.27
CA ALA A 113 -10.09 -13.14 7.29
C ALA A 113 -8.90 -13.59 6.42
N ASP A 114 -8.06 -14.50 6.91
CA ASP A 114 -6.95 -15.12 6.18
C ASP A 114 -7.35 -16.42 5.44
N GLY A 115 -8.64 -16.71 5.30
CA GLY A 115 -9.14 -17.84 4.52
C GLY A 115 -8.84 -19.20 5.14
N LYS A 116 -8.86 -19.30 6.47
CA LYS A 116 -8.71 -20.54 7.23
C LYS A 116 -10.00 -20.87 7.96
N ILE A 117 -10.12 -22.12 8.42
CA ILE A 117 -11.21 -22.48 9.32
C ILE A 117 -10.87 -22.02 10.74
N SER A 118 -11.87 -21.46 11.40
CA SER A 118 -11.93 -21.31 12.84
C SER A 118 -13.31 -21.75 13.31
N VAL A 119 -13.55 -21.62 14.60
CA VAL A 119 -14.83 -21.92 15.23
C VAL A 119 -15.42 -20.64 15.79
N ALA A 120 -16.74 -20.54 15.72
CA ALA A 120 -17.47 -19.41 16.27
C ALA A 120 -17.17 -19.25 17.77
N THR A 121 -17.18 -17.99 18.23
CA THR A 121 -16.97 -17.71 19.66
C THR A 121 -18.12 -18.28 20.49
N ALA A 122 -17.88 -18.51 21.78
CA ALA A 122 -18.89 -19.12 22.66
C ALA A 122 -20.16 -18.25 22.86
N ALA A 123 -20.10 -16.98 22.48
CA ALA A 123 -21.24 -16.06 22.53
C ALA A 123 -22.17 -16.22 21.31
N VAL A 124 -21.67 -16.75 20.20
CA VAL A 124 -22.47 -17.00 19.00
C VAL A 124 -23.26 -18.29 19.20
N LYS A 125 -24.58 -18.20 19.06
CA LYS A 125 -25.45 -19.37 19.14
C LYS A 125 -25.25 -20.24 17.88
N PRO A 126 -24.90 -21.53 18.01
CA PRO A 126 -24.78 -22.42 16.87
C PRO A 126 -26.13 -22.63 16.16
N THR A 127 -26.06 -22.77 14.85
CA THR A 127 -27.19 -23.01 13.94
C THR A 127 -26.94 -24.21 13.01
N ASP A 128 -25.69 -24.66 12.89
CA ASP A 128 -25.28 -25.71 11.95
C ASP A 128 -24.59 -26.88 12.68
N LEU A 129 -23.42 -27.35 12.23
CA LEU A 129 -22.77 -28.54 12.79
C LEU A 129 -22.57 -28.47 14.31
N GLY A 130 -22.37 -27.27 14.88
CA GLY A 130 -22.25 -27.07 16.31
C GLY A 130 -23.52 -27.44 17.09
N VAL A 131 -24.73 -27.19 16.55
CA VAL A 131 -25.98 -27.57 17.21
C VAL A 131 -26.32 -29.05 17.06
N TRP A 132 -25.80 -29.69 16.01
CA TRP A 132 -25.97 -31.13 15.76
C TRP A 132 -25.09 -31.97 16.69
N THR A 133 -23.99 -31.39 17.18
CA THR A 133 -22.96 -32.08 17.95
C THR A 133 -23.18 -31.96 19.45
N LYS A 134 -23.29 -33.11 20.13
CA LYS A 134 -23.43 -33.21 21.58
C LYS A 134 -22.29 -34.02 22.18
N LEU A 135 -21.59 -33.45 23.15
CA LEU A 135 -20.64 -34.18 23.99
C LEU A 135 -21.38 -34.80 25.18
N ALA A 136 -20.86 -35.88 25.74
CA ALA A 136 -21.50 -36.52 26.90
C ALA A 136 -21.49 -35.61 28.14
N HIS A 137 -20.47 -34.79 28.29
CA HIS A 137 -20.30 -33.82 29.36
C HIS A 137 -20.00 -32.43 28.79
N GLY A 138 -20.44 -31.38 29.50
CA GLY A 138 -20.06 -29.99 29.19
C GLY A 138 -18.76 -29.53 29.87
N SER A 139 -18.23 -30.36 30.77
CA SER A 139 -17.02 -30.10 31.56
C SER A 139 -16.35 -31.41 31.93
N VAL A 140 -15.03 -31.47 31.76
CA VAL A 140 -14.23 -32.68 32.00
C VAL A 140 -13.06 -32.33 32.90
N LYS A 141 -12.94 -33.03 34.03
CA LYS A 141 -11.79 -32.91 34.93
C LYS A 141 -10.72 -33.90 34.52
N VAL A 142 -9.57 -33.40 34.08
CA VAL A 142 -8.42 -34.20 33.64
C VAL A 142 -7.33 -34.14 34.72
N PRO A 143 -6.94 -35.28 35.31
CA PRO A 143 -5.85 -35.32 36.28
C PRO A 143 -4.53 -34.79 35.70
N ALA A 144 -3.57 -34.52 36.58
CA ALA A 144 -2.22 -34.16 36.16
C ALA A 144 -1.61 -35.25 35.27
N ARG A 145 -0.88 -34.86 34.22
CA ARG A 145 -0.15 -35.78 33.33
C ARG A 145 -1.02 -36.92 32.75
N SER A 146 -2.30 -36.66 32.56
CA SER A 146 -3.30 -37.66 32.17
C SER A 146 -4.15 -37.17 30.99
N GLN A 147 -4.93 -38.09 30.43
CA GLN A 147 -5.87 -37.84 29.35
C GLN A 147 -7.27 -38.31 29.77
N VAL A 148 -8.30 -37.61 29.28
CA VAL A 148 -9.68 -38.12 29.26
C VAL A 148 -10.15 -38.19 27.81
N ILE A 149 -10.88 -39.27 27.50
CA ILE A 149 -11.54 -39.47 26.21
C ILE A 149 -13.01 -39.18 26.40
N GLU A 150 -13.49 -38.15 25.72
CA GLU A 150 -14.84 -37.66 25.81
C GLU A 150 -15.62 -38.11 24.57
N PRO A 151 -16.64 -38.96 24.72
CA PRO A 151 -17.50 -39.34 23.60
C PRO A 151 -18.38 -38.16 23.17
N PHE A 152 -18.63 -38.06 21.87
CA PHE A 152 -19.58 -37.14 21.31
C PHE A 152 -20.43 -37.80 20.22
N THR A 153 -21.54 -37.16 19.91
CA THR A 153 -22.51 -37.63 18.91
C THR A 153 -22.95 -36.46 18.04
N ILE A 154 -22.93 -36.66 16.73
CA ILE A 154 -23.49 -35.73 15.75
C ILE A 154 -24.84 -36.28 15.31
N ASN A 155 -25.93 -35.58 15.65
CA ASN A 155 -27.28 -35.91 15.21
C ASN A 155 -27.66 -35.00 14.06
N VAL A 156 -27.54 -35.51 12.83
CA VAL A 156 -27.88 -34.76 11.63
C VAL A 156 -29.40 -34.63 11.54
N PRO A 157 -29.95 -33.41 11.43
CA PRO A 157 -31.39 -33.22 11.26
C PRO A 157 -31.94 -33.92 10.01
N ALA A 158 -33.20 -34.35 10.05
CA ALA A 158 -33.86 -34.96 8.89
C ALA A 158 -34.02 -33.95 7.72
N ASN A 159 -34.04 -32.66 8.01
CA ASN A 159 -34.11 -31.56 7.04
C ASN A 159 -32.74 -30.92 6.75
N ALA A 160 -31.62 -31.59 7.09
CA ALA A 160 -30.29 -31.10 6.76
C ALA A 160 -30.14 -30.93 5.24
N THR A 161 -29.67 -29.76 4.81
CA THR A 161 -29.46 -29.45 3.40
C THR A 161 -28.27 -30.25 2.85
N PRO A 162 -28.28 -30.65 1.57
CA PRO A 162 -27.08 -31.22 0.95
C PRO A 162 -25.91 -30.25 0.93
N GLY A 163 -24.69 -30.76 1.11
CA GLY A 163 -23.49 -29.94 1.11
C GLY A 163 -22.54 -30.21 2.27
N ASP A 164 -21.56 -29.33 2.42
CA ASP A 164 -20.61 -29.35 3.55
C ASP A 164 -21.12 -28.51 4.71
N HIS A 165 -21.10 -29.12 5.88
CA HIS A 165 -21.37 -28.51 7.17
C HIS A 165 -20.09 -28.56 7.99
N ALA A 166 -19.71 -27.43 8.57
CA ALA A 166 -18.42 -27.28 9.25
C ALA A 166 -18.60 -26.77 10.67
N GLY A 167 -17.71 -27.23 11.54
CA GLY A 167 -17.78 -27.01 12.96
C GLY A 167 -16.45 -27.32 13.62
N GLY A 168 -16.46 -27.30 14.94
CA GLY A 168 -15.35 -27.86 15.69
C GLY A 168 -15.70 -28.18 17.12
N LEU A 169 -14.91 -29.11 17.66
CA LEU A 169 -14.97 -29.56 19.03
C LEU A 169 -13.94 -28.73 19.80
N ILE A 170 -14.41 -28.04 20.83
CA ILE A 170 -13.65 -27.06 21.58
C ILE A 170 -13.48 -27.58 22.99
N ALA A 171 -12.26 -27.51 23.50
CA ALA A 171 -12.02 -27.49 24.93
C ALA A 171 -11.46 -26.13 25.32
N SER A 172 -11.81 -25.64 26.50
CA SER A 172 -11.27 -24.39 27.04
C SER A 172 -11.02 -24.46 28.53
N VAL A 173 -10.04 -23.67 28.98
CA VAL A 173 -9.73 -23.47 30.39
C VAL A 173 -9.57 -21.98 30.66
N THR A 174 -10.21 -21.50 31.72
CA THR A 174 -10.07 -20.12 32.19
C THR A 174 -9.16 -20.11 33.40
N GLU A 175 -7.99 -19.52 33.24
CA GLU A 175 -7.07 -19.24 34.34
C GLU A 175 -7.54 -17.93 35.00
N LYS A 176 -8.11 -18.06 36.21
CA LYS A 176 -8.48 -16.90 37.03
C LYS A 176 -7.21 -16.19 37.46
N ALA A 177 -7.17 -14.89 37.22
CA ALA A 177 -6.05 -14.06 37.65
C ALA A 177 -6.17 -13.70 39.15
N ALA A 178 -5.06 -13.29 39.77
CA ALA A 178 -5.10 -12.66 41.09
C ALA A 178 -5.80 -11.28 41.03
N GLU A 179 -6.20 -10.73 42.18
CA GLU A 179 -6.81 -9.39 42.24
C GLU A 179 -5.97 -8.34 41.50
N GLY A 180 -6.62 -7.60 40.58
CA GLY A 180 -5.97 -6.60 39.73
C GLY A 180 -5.35 -7.14 38.43
N GLN A 181 -5.47 -8.44 38.13
CA GLN A 181 -4.97 -9.04 36.89
C GLN A 181 -6.09 -9.52 35.96
N VAL A 182 -5.77 -9.67 34.66
CA VAL A 182 -6.71 -10.09 33.62
C VAL A 182 -6.79 -11.62 33.58
N SER A 183 -8.00 -12.18 33.70
CA SER A 183 -8.22 -13.62 33.53
C SER A 183 -7.99 -14.04 32.08
N ARG A 184 -7.32 -15.18 31.88
CA ARG A 184 -6.95 -15.67 30.54
C ARG A 184 -7.73 -16.94 30.22
N GLU A 185 -8.51 -16.92 29.15
CA GLU A 185 -9.10 -18.14 28.58
C GLU A 185 -8.18 -18.67 27.48
N SER A 186 -7.77 -19.94 27.61
CA SER A 186 -7.09 -20.67 26.53
C SER A 186 -8.08 -21.64 25.89
N ARG A 187 -8.13 -21.68 24.56
CA ARG A 187 -9.07 -22.50 23.77
C ARG A 187 -8.31 -23.27 22.71
N PHE A 188 -8.61 -24.55 22.57
CA PHE A 188 -8.17 -25.37 21.44
C PHE A 188 -9.40 -25.96 20.77
N ALA A 189 -9.40 -25.96 19.44
CA ALA A 189 -10.48 -26.45 18.62
C ALA A 189 -9.94 -27.49 17.63
N VAL A 190 -10.68 -28.58 17.46
CA VAL A 190 -10.46 -29.58 16.41
C VAL A 190 -11.57 -29.41 15.38
N ALA A 191 -11.20 -29.16 14.12
CA ALA A 191 -12.16 -28.98 13.04
C ALA A 191 -12.94 -30.26 12.77
N ALA A 192 -14.23 -30.11 12.43
CA ALA A 192 -15.12 -31.18 12.01
C ALA A 192 -15.84 -30.78 10.73
N TYR A 193 -15.90 -31.70 9.77
CA TYR A 193 -16.61 -31.54 8.50
C TYR A 193 -17.56 -32.72 8.30
N VAL A 194 -18.82 -32.41 7.99
CA VAL A 194 -19.85 -33.38 7.63
C VAL A 194 -20.37 -33.04 6.25
N ARG A 195 -20.23 -33.96 5.29
CA ARG A 195 -20.83 -33.82 3.96
C ARG A 195 -22.14 -34.59 3.89
N ILE A 196 -23.24 -33.85 3.78
CA ILE A 196 -24.58 -34.39 3.58
C ILE A 196 -24.79 -34.76 2.11
N VAL A 197 -25.30 -35.96 1.86
CA VAL A 197 -25.57 -36.45 0.51
C VAL A 197 -26.62 -35.61 -0.22
N GLY A 198 -26.40 -35.39 -1.51
CA GLY A 198 -27.35 -34.73 -2.41
C GLY A 198 -26.63 -33.94 -3.50
N ALA A 199 -27.35 -33.04 -4.16
CA ALA A 199 -26.80 -32.22 -5.23
C ALA A 199 -25.77 -31.22 -4.68
N LEU A 200 -24.55 -31.25 -5.23
CA LEU A 200 -23.49 -30.31 -4.89
C LEU A 200 -23.46 -29.17 -5.91
N THR A 201 -23.48 -27.94 -5.42
CA THR A 201 -23.44 -26.70 -6.18
C THR A 201 -22.26 -25.86 -5.71
N PRO A 202 -21.01 -26.19 -6.10
CA PRO A 202 -19.85 -25.36 -5.78
C PRO A 202 -19.93 -24.03 -6.51
N ALA A 203 -19.89 -22.92 -5.78
CA ALA A 203 -19.88 -21.59 -6.37
C ALA A 203 -19.18 -20.59 -5.43
N LEU A 204 -18.35 -19.72 -6.02
CA LEU A 204 -17.84 -18.52 -5.35
C LEU A 204 -18.35 -17.29 -6.11
N GLY A 205 -18.68 -16.24 -5.39
CA GLY A 205 -19.02 -14.92 -5.89
C GLY A 205 -17.97 -13.89 -5.49
N ILE A 206 -17.91 -12.81 -6.28
CA ILE A 206 -17.13 -11.61 -5.96
C ILE A 206 -18.13 -10.48 -5.71
N GLU A 207 -18.05 -9.86 -4.54
CA GLU A 207 -18.94 -8.79 -4.10
C GLU A 207 -18.14 -7.58 -3.62
N SER A 208 -18.82 -6.44 -3.47
CA SER A 208 -18.28 -5.22 -2.82
C SER A 208 -16.90 -4.78 -3.35
N VAL A 209 -16.72 -4.82 -4.68
CA VAL A 209 -15.47 -4.45 -5.33
C VAL A 209 -15.30 -2.93 -5.32
N SER A 210 -14.15 -2.48 -4.86
CA SER A 210 -13.75 -1.07 -4.80
C SER A 210 -12.29 -0.95 -5.19
N ALA A 211 -11.94 0.13 -5.87
CA ALA A 211 -10.57 0.40 -6.29
C ALA A 211 -10.25 1.88 -6.06
N SER A 212 -9.04 2.15 -5.58
CA SER A 212 -8.55 3.50 -5.34
C SER A 212 -7.10 3.62 -5.78
N TYR A 213 -6.73 4.80 -6.27
CA TYR A 213 -5.36 5.11 -6.69
C TYR A 213 -4.72 6.10 -5.71
N LYS A 214 -3.45 5.86 -5.39
CA LYS A 214 -2.60 6.79 -4.65
C LYS A 214 -1.37 7.12 -5.50
N GLY A 215 -1.29 8.37 -5.95
CA GLY A 215 -0.17 8.87 -6.73
C GLY A 215 1.05 9.20 -5.88
N THR A 216 2.13 9.58 -6.55
CA THR A 216 3.36 10.12 -5.96
C THR A 216 3.51 11.60 -6.33
N ALA A 217 4.35 12.36 -5.62
CA ALA A 217 4.65 13.75 -5.96
C ALA A 217 5.62 13.89 -7.16
N ASN A 218 6.30 12.80 -7.53
CA ASN A 218 7.22 12.79 -8.68
C ASN A 218 6.41 12.75 -10.00
N PRO A 219 6.54 13.72 -10.92
CA PRO A 219 5.84 13.73 -12.20
C PRO A 219 6.23 12.60 -13.16
N PHE A 220 7.34 11.93 -12.90
CA PHE A 220 7.79 10.74 -13.64
C PHE A 220 7.69 9.45 -12.81
N GLY A 221 7.12 9.53 -11.60
CA GLY A 221 7.01 8.39 -10.70
C GLY A 221 5.68 7.65 -10.87
N ALA A 222 5.73 6.35 -10.61
CA ALA A 222 4.53 5.52 -10.50
C ALA A 222 3.87 5.66 -9.12
N GLY A 223 2.54 5.54 -9.10
CA GLY A 223 1.77 5.39 -7.87
C GLY A 223 1.44 3.93 -7.57
N GLY A 224 0.43 3.73 -6.74
CA GLY A 224 -0.13 2.43 -6.43
C GLY A 224 -1.65 2.44 -6.43
N ALA A 225 -2.24 1.26 -6.65
CA ALA A 225 -3.66 1.04 -6.54
C ALA A 225 -3.96 0.07 -5.39
N THR A 226 -5.00 0.38 -4.63
CA THR A 226 -5.58 -0.53 -3.64
C THR A 226 -6.91 -1.00 -4.18
N VAL A 227 -7.00 -2.30 -4.45
CA VAL A 227 -8.21 -2.97 -4.91
C VAL A 227 -8.71 -3.86 -3.79
N ALA A 228 -9.97 -3.69 -3.42
CA ALA A 228 -10.54 -4.34 -2.27
C ALA A 228 -11.88 -4.94 -2.70
N TYR A 229 -12.04 -6.26 -2.53
CA TYR A 229 -13.22 -7.05 -2.86
C TYR A 229 -13.56 -8.07 -1.77
N THR A 230 -14.77 -8.63 -1.82
CA THR A 230 -15.22 -9.72 -0.95
C THR A 230 -15.40 -11.00 -1.78
N VAL A 231 -14.82 -12.10 -1.32
CA VAL A 231 -15.07 -13.44 -1.85
C VAL A 231 -16.15 -14.09 -1.01
N HIS A 232 -17.28 -14.46 -1.60
CA HIS A 232 -18.41 -15.08 -0.90
C HIS A 232 -18.66 -16.47 -1.46
N ASN A 233 -18.77 -17.49 -0.61
CA ASN A 233 -19.20 -18.81 -1.06
C ASN A 233 -20.73 -18.88 -1.13
N THR A 234 -21.25 -18.73 -2.34
CA THR A 234 -22.69 -18.82 -2.65
C THR A 234 -23.16 -20.25 -2.90
N GLY A 235 -22.23 -21.21 -2.88
CA GLY A 235 -22.51 -22.63 -3.03
C GLY A 235 -22.82 -23.33 -1.71
N ASN A 236 -22.88 -24.67 -1.77
CA ASN A 236 -23.15 -25.52 -0.62
C ASN A 236 -21.96 -26.40 -0.22
N VAL A 237 -20.77 -26.20 -0.78
CA VAL A 237 -19.57 -26.98 -0.44
C VAL A 237 -18.43 -26.05 -0.10
N ARG A 238 -17.52 -26.50 0.77
CA ARG A 238 -16.33 -25.71 1.13
C ARG A 238 -15.34 -25.71 -0.04
N LEU A 239 -14.79 -24.54 -0.35
CA LEU A 239 -13.91 -24.33 -1.50
C LEU A 239 -12.64 -23.61 -1.07
N SER A 240 -11.54 -23.84 -1.78
CA SER A 240 -10.40 -22.93 -1.77
C SER A 240 -10.59 -21.87 -2.85
N ALA A 241 -9.89 -20.74 -2.74
CA ALA A 241 -9.98 -19.65 -3.70
C ALA A 241 -8.58 -19.13 -4.05
N ALA A 242 -8.15 -19.36 -5.29
CA ALA A 242 -6.97 -18.71 -5.85
C ALA A 242 -7.37 -17.37 -6.46
N GLN A 243 -6.56 -16.34 -6.24
CA GLN A 243 -6.92 -14.95 -6.52
C GLN A 243 -5.89 -14.30 -7.44
N ALA A 244 -6.36 -13.52 -8.41
CA ALA A 244 -5.53 -12.67 -9.24
C ALA A 244 -6.21 -11.32 -9.40
N VAL A 245 -5.44 -10.25 -9.17
CA VAL A 245 -5.89 -8.88 -9.34
C VAL A 245 -4.97 -8.21 -10.32
N SER A 246 -5.50 -7.75 -11.45
CA SER A 246 -4.74 -6.95 -12.41
C SER A 246 -5.34 -5.56 -12.56
N VAL A 247 -4.48 -4.57 -12.81
CA VAL A 247 -4.89 -3.21 -13.14
C VAL A 247 -4.34 -2.88 -14.52
N THR A 248 -5.25 -2.61 -15.44
CA THR A 248 -4.94 -2.29 -16.83
C THR A 248 -5.14 -0.80 -17.07
N GLY A 249 -4.14 -0.17 -17.69
CA GLY A 249 -4.19 1.22 -18.11
C GLY A 249 -4.31 1.39 -19.63
N PRO A 250 -4.42 2.64 -20.11
CA PRO A 250 -4.27 2.95 -21.52
C PRO A 250 -2.89 2.51 -22.03
N PHE A 251 -2.79 2.24 -23.33
CA PHE A 251 -1.58 1.76 -24.01
C PHE A 251 -1.12 0.35 -23.62
N GLY A 252 -2.00 -0.46 -23.01
CA GLY A 252 -1.73 -1.87 -22.74
C GLY A 252 -0.83 -2.11 -21.52
N THR A 253 -0.68 -1.13 -20.63
CA THR A 253 -0.01 -1.35 -19.35
C THR A 253 -0.87 -2.26 -18.48
N GLU A 254 -0.26 -3.29 -17.91
CA GLU A 254 -0.93 -4.20 -17.00
C GLU A 254 0.00 -4.53 -15.84
N GLU A 255 -0.50 -4.34 -14.63
CA GLU A 255 0.18 -4.78 -13.42
C GLU A 255 -0.69 -5.80 -12.71
N THR A 256 -0.10 -6.93 -12.31
CA THR A 256 -0.84 -8.04 -11.69
C THR A 256 -0.21 -8.44 -10.37
N VAL A 257 -1.06 -8.60 -9.34
CA VAL A 257 -0.70 -9.20 -8.06
C VAL A 257 -1.56 -10.43 -7.80
N ARG A 258 -0.98 -11.42 -7.11
CA ARG A 258 -1.69 -12.60 -6.64
C ARG A 258 -1.71 -12.58 -5.11
N PRO A 259 -2.84 -12.18 -4.50
CA PRO A 259 -3.02 -12.31 -3.06
C PRO A 259 -2.91 -13.77 -2.62
N ASP A 260 -2.65 -13.99 -1.33
CA ASP A 260 -2.62 -15.32 -0.75
C ASP A 260 -3.91 -16.09 -1.05
N ALA A 261 -3.77 -17.37 -1.39
CA ALA A 261 -4.93 -18.21 -1.65
C ALA A 261 -5.72 -18.42 -0.35
N LEU A 262 -7.05 -18.33 -0.44
CA LEU A 262 -7.91 -18.71 0.67
C LEU A 262 -7.96 -20.24 0.70
N ALA A 263 -7.46 -20.85 1.78
CA ALA A 263 -7.37 -22.29 1.90
C ALA A 263 -8.75 -22.95 2.03
N VAL A 264 -9.67 -22.26 2.71
CA VAL A 264 -11.07 -22.66 2.85
C VAL A 264 -11.97 -21.43 2.92
N VAL A 265 -13.10 -21.51 2.24
CA VAL A 265 -14.25 -20.62 2.38
C VAL A 265 -15.47 -21.52 2.53
N LEU A 266 -16.10 -21.47 3.71
CA LEU A 266 -17.27 -22.29 4.04
C LEU A 266 -18.52 -21.79 3.32
N PRO A 267 -19.52 -22.65 3.06
CA PRO A 267 -20.80 -22.22 2.50
C PRO A 267 -21.43 -21.07 3.29
N GLY A 268 -21.86 -20.02 2.59
CA GLY A 268 -22.45 -18.81 3.19
C GLY A 268 -21.47 -17.83 3.83
N ASP A 269 -20.20 -18.20 4.00
CA ASP A 269 -19.19 -17.28 4.54
C ASP A 269 -18.61 -16.37 3.45
N SER A 270 -18.13 -15.21 3.90
CA SER A 270 -17.47 -14.23 3.05
C SER A 270 -16.15 -13.74 3.65
N VAL A 271 -15.16 -13.51 2.79
CA VAL A 271 -13.82 -13.07 3.17
C VAL A 271 -13.47 -11.80 2.42
N ARG A 272 -13.12 -10.75 3.17
CA ARG A 272 -12.72 -9.46 2.61
C ARG A 272 -11.23 -9.45 2.30
N VAL A 273 -10.88 -9.23 1.03
CA VAL A 273 -9.49 -9.25 0.55
C VAL A 273 -9.09 -7.87 0.03
N THR A 274 -7.89 -7.42 0.41
CA THR A 274 -7.31 -6.15 -0.04
C THR A 274 -5.98 -6.44 -0.72
N ALA A 275 -5.92 -6.09 -2.01
CA ALA A 275 -4.73 -6.22 -2.84
C ALA A 275 -4.09 -4.84 -3.05
N HIS A 276 -2.77 -4.78 -2.90
CA HIS A 276 -1.98 -3.60 -3.16
C HIS A 276 -1.11 -3.83 -4.39
N LEU A 277 -1.24 -2.94 -5.36
CA LEU A 277 -0.44 -2.92 -6.58
C LEU A 277 0.41 -1.66 -6.58
N SER A 278 1.69 -1.80 -6.93
CA SER A 278 2.64 -0.70 -7.12
C SER A 278 3.04 -0.61 -8.59
N GLY A 279 3.69 0.47 -9.01
CA GLY A 279 4.19 0.60 -10.38
C GLY A 279 3.15 1.13 -11.39
N ILE A 280 1.99 1.57 -10.91
CA ILE A 280 0.90 2.02 -11.76
C ILE A 280 1.13 3.48 -12.16
N GLN A 281 1.22 3.74 -13.46
CA GLN A 281 1.39 5.07 -14.00
C GLN A 281 0.09 5.88 -13.90
N PRO A 282 0.13 7.18 -13.53
CA PRO A 282 -1.04 8.04 -13.49
C PRO A 282 -1.43 8.50 -14.91
N VAL A 283 -1.99 7.60 -15.71
CA VAL A 283 -2.34 7.84 -17.12
C VAL A 283 -3.85 8.04 -17.33
N GLY A 284 -4.60 8.37 -16.27
CA GLY A 284 -6.05 8.66 -16.33
C GLY A 284 -6.93 7.45 -16.03
N PRO A 285 -7.85 7.03 -16.92
CA PRO A 285 -8.79 5.94 -16.64
C PRO A 285 -8.08 4.58 -16.62
N LEU A 286 -8.27 3.83 -15.54
CA LEU A 286 -7.76 2.47 -15.35
C LEU A 286 -8.92 1.50 -15.12
N LYS A 287 -8.69 0.21 -15.36
CA LYS A 287 -9.62 -0.88 -15.03
C LYS A 287 -8.93 -1.85 -14.09
N ALA A 288 -9.54 -2.14 -12.95
CA ALA A 288 -9.12 -3.21 -12.07
C ALA A 288 -9.94 -4.47 -12.36
N HIS A 289 -9.26 -5.55 -12.71
CA HIS A 289 -9.83 -6.87 -12.96
C HIS A 289 -9.52 -7.78 -11.76
N VAL A 290 -10.55 -8.32 -11.14
CA VAL A 290 -10.42 -9.30 -10.05
C VAL A 290 -10.92 -10.63 -10.57
N THR A 291 -10.07 -11.65 -10.52
CA THR A 291 -10.43 -13.03 -10.87
C THR A 291 -10.26 -13.91 -9.64
N VAL A 292 -11.30 -14.68 -9.32
CA VAL A 292 -11.30 -15.69 -8.27
C VAL A 292 -11.56 -17.04 -8.92
N THR A 293 -10.60 -17.94 -8.76
CA THR A 293 -10.66 -19.31 -9.28
C THR A 293 -10.93 -20.25 -8.12
N PRO A 294 -12.13 -20.86 -8.04
CA PRO A 294 -12.42 -21.86 -7.02
C PRO A 294 -11.57 -23.12 -7.21
N GLY A 295 -11.14 -23.71 -6.10
CA GLY A 295 -10.45 -24.98 -6.05
C GLY A 295 -11.05 -25.91 -4.98
N PRO A 296 -10.68 -27.20 -4.98
CA PRO A 296 -11.00 -28.07 -3.86
C PRO A 296 -10.31 -27.54 -2.60
N ALA A 297 -11.04 -27.45 -1.48
CA ALA A 297 -10.39 -27.18 -0.21
C ALA A 297 -9.49 -28.35 0.20
N SER A 298 -8.43 -28.07 0.95
CA SER A 298 -7.53 -29.10 1.46
C SER A 298 -8.31 -30.17 2.24
N HIS A 299 -8.04 -31.45 1.94
CA HIS A 299 -8.68 -32.60 2.57
C HIS A 299 -10.21 -32.61 2.40
N ALA A 300 -10.73 -31.92 1.38
CA ALA A 300 -12.12 -32.04 0.98
C ALA A 300 -12.36 -33.34 0.19
N PRO A 301 -13.52 -34.00 0.37
CA PRO A 301 -13.88 -35.14 -0.45
C PRO A 301 -13.95 -34.74 -1.92
N LYS A 302 -13.56 -35.67 -2.79
CA LYS A 302 -13.63 -35.48 -4.24
C LYS A 302 -15.06 -35.11 -4.65
N MET A 303 -15.16 -34.19 -5.60
CA MET A 303 -16.42 -33.84 -6.23
C MET A 303 -16.24 -33.82 -7.75
N SER A 304 -17.29 -34.17 -8.48
CA SER A 304 -17.30 -34.15 -9.95
C SER A 304 -17.91 -32.86 -10.52
N ALA A 305 -18.47 -32.01 -9.66
CA ALA A 305 -19.05 -30.73 -10.08
C ALA A 305 -17.96 -29.79 -10.61
N ALA A 306 -18.29 -29.06 -11.69
CA ALA A 306 -17.36 -28.13 -12.32
C ALA A 306 -17.11 -26.91 -11.42
N LEU A 307 -15.85 -26.48 -11.32
CA LEU A 307 -15.45 -25.25 -10.64
C LEU A 307 -15.25 -24.15 -11.68
N THR A 308 -16.11 -23.15 -11.67
CA THR A 308 -16.08 -22.05 -12.66
C THR A 308 -15.40 -20.82 -12.07
N PRO A 309 -14.35 -20.28 -12.69
CA PRO A 309 -13.78 -19.00 -12.28
C PRO A 309 -14.81 -17.88 -12.40
N VAL A 310 -14.75 -16.93 -11.46
CA VAL A 310 -15.59 -15.72 -11.49
C VAL A 310 -14.67 -14.52 -11.59
N ALA A 311 -15.06 -13.55 -12.41
CA ALA A 311 -14.32 -12.32 -12.61
C ALA A 311 -15.23 -11.10 -12.47
N GLN A 312 -14.70 -10.02 -11.91
CA GLN A 312 -15.35 -8.73 -11.79
C GLN A 312 -14.39 -7.62 -12.21
N THR A 313 -14.93 -6.56 -12.80
CA THR A 313 -14.13 -5.42 -13.27
C THR A 313 -14.72 -4.13 -12.72
N VAL A 314 -13.86 -3.26 -12.18
CA VAL A 314 -14.25 -1.92 -11.74
C VAL A 314 -13.32 -0.87 -12.34
N GLY A 315 -13.87 0.29 -12.69
CA GLY A 315 -13.08 1.43 -13.13
C GLY A 315 -12.49 2.20 -11.96
N LEU A 316 -11.29 2.73 -12.14
CA LEU A 316 -10.71 3.72 -11.23
C LEU A 316 -10.01 4.82 -12.03
N TRP A 317 -9.82 5.97 -11.40
CA TRP A 317 -9.16 7.11 -12.04
C TRP A 317 -7.84 7.43 -11.35
N ALA A 318 -6.76 7.42 -12.11
CA ALA A 318 -5.44 7.82 -11.66
C ALA A 318 -5.14 9.25 -12.11
N THR A 319 -5.53 10.22 -11.29
CA THR A 319 -5.37 11.65 -11.61
C THR A 319 -3.88 12.03 -11.67
N PRO A 320 -3.40 12.59 -12.80
CA PRO A 320 -2.00 12.99 -12.97
C PRO A 320 -1.69 14.36 -12.34
N TRP A 321 -1.94 14.52 -11.04
CA TRP A 321 -1.73 15.80 -10.35
C TRP A 321 -0.31 16.36 -10.54
N PRO A 322 0.77 15.58 -10.37
CA PRO A 322 2.13 16.11 -10.56
C PRO A 322 2.40 16.57 -11.99
N GLN A 323 1.89 15.85 -13.01
CA GLN A 323 2.07 16.23 -14.41
C GLN A 323 1.28 17.49 -14.75
N ILE A 324 0.08 17.65 -14.20
CA ILE A 324 -0.72 18.87 -14.34
C ILE A 324 0.01 20.07 -13.72
N VAL A 325 0.56 19.90 -12.51
CA VAL A 325 1.34 20.96 -11.83
C VAL A 325 2.60 21.30 -12.63
N LEU A 326 3.33 20.29 -13.12
CA LEU A 326 4.52 20.49 -13.96
C LEU A 326 4.17 21.24 -15.25
N LEU A 327 3.10 20.84 -15.94
CA LEU A 327 2.63 21.50 -17.15
C LEU A 327 2.27 22.97 -16.89
N LEU A 328 1.61 23.26 -15.76
CA LEU A 328 1.26 24.62 -15.38
C LEU A 328 2.51 25.48 -15.11
N ILE A 329 3.52 24.93 -14.42
CA ILE A 329 4.82 25.61 -14.21
C ILE A 329 5.49 25.92 -15.56
N LEU A 330 5.51 24.96 -16.49
CA LEU A 330 6.10 25.16 -17.82
C LEU A 330 5.37 26.25 -18.63
N ILE A 331 4.02 26.29 -18.55
CA ILE A 331 3.22 27.34 -19.20
C ILE A 331 3.55 28.72 -18.62
N VAL A 332 3.66 28.85 -17.29
CA VAL A 332 4.01 30.11 -16.63
C VAL A 332 5.40 30.59 -17.05
N ILE A 333 6.39 29.69 -17.10
CA ILE A 333 7.75 30.01 -17.57
C ILE A 333 7.72 30.46 -19.04
N ALA A 334 7.00 29.73 -19.91
CA ALA A 334 6.90 30.07 -21.33
C ALA A 334 6.26 31.46 -21.55
N LEU A 335 5.17 31.77 -20.83
CA LEU A 335 4.52 33.08 -20.88
C LEU A 335 5.43 34.19 -20.33
N GLY A 336 6.18 33.91 -19.26
CA GLY A 336 7.15 34.85 -18.69
C GLY A 336 8.29 35.17 -19.65
N VAL A 337 8.87 34.16 -20.29
CA VAL A 337 9.90 34.31 -21.34
C VAL A 337 9.33 35.06 -22.55
N TRP A 338 8.14 34.70 -23.02
CA TRP A 338 7.47 35.39 -24.12
C TRP A 338 7.22 36.87 -23.80
N TRP A 339 6.74 37.19 -22.60
CA TRP A 339 6.52 38.55 -22.14
C TRP A 339 7.83 39.34 -22.01
N TRP A 340 8.89 38.70 -21.48
CA TRP A 340 10.22 39.28 -21.39
C TRP A 340 10.81 39.59 -22.76
N ILE A 341 10.73 38.65 -23.72
CA ILE A 341 11.14 38.87 -25.12
C ILE A 341 10.33 40.01 -25.76
N ARG A 342 9.01 40.08 -25.50
CA ARG A 342 8.15 41.15 -26.00
C ARG A 342 8.56 42.52 -25.45
N ILE A 343 8.89 42.62 -24.17
CA ILE A 343 9.35 43.86 -23.54
C ILE A 343 10.77 44.23 -23.97
N SER A 344 11.68 43.28 -24.06
CA SER A 344 13.07 43.53 -24.47
C SER A 344 13.12 44.03 -25.90
N ARG A 345 12.35 43.44 -26.84
CA ARG A 345 12.21 43.93 -28.22
C ARG A 345 11.68 45.37 -28.27
N ARG A 346 10.71 45.73 -27.43
CA ARG A 346 10.23 47.12 -27.31
C ARG A 346 11.32 48.06 -26.81
N ARG A 347 12.11 47.65 -25.81
CA ARG A 347 13.23 48.43 -25.25
C ARG A 347 14.40 48.58 -26.24
N MET A 348 14.72 47.56 -27.03
CA MET A 348 15.80 47.61 -28.02
C MET A 348 15.47 48.53 -29.19
N ARG A 349 14.24 48.47 -29.73
CA ARG A 349 13.75 49.44 -30.73
C ARG A 349 13.81 50.88 -30.21
N ALA A 350 13.46 51.06 -28.94
CA ALA A 350 13.54 52.34 -28.23
C ALA A 350 14.98 52.85 -27.97
N LYS A 351 15.99 51.98 -27.98
CA LYS A 351 17.42 52.35 -27.88
C LYS A 351 18.01 52.66 -29.25
N LEU A 352 17.68 51.87 -30.28
CA LEU A 352 18.08 52.12 -31.66
C LEU A 352 17.56 53.48 -32.17
N ALA A 353 16.26 53.76 -31.97
CA ALA A 353 15.69 55.06 -32.33
C ALA A 353 16.33 56.24 -31.56
N ALA A 354 16.75 56.02 -30.31
CA ALA A 354 17.44 57.05 -29.51
C ALA A 354 18.91 57.23 -29.94
N ALA A 355 19.56 56.19 -30.46
CA ALA A 355 20.90 56.28 -31.04
C ALA A 355 20.87 57.00 -32.40
N GLU A 356 19.87 56.72 -33.24
CA GLU A 356 19.62 57.46 -34.49
C GLU A 356 19.29 58.94 -34.24
N ASP A 357 18.46 59.25 -33.24
CA ASP A 357 18.14 60.64 -32.87
C ASP A 357 19.39 61.39 -32.38
N ARG A 358 20.30 60.74 -31.63
CA ARG A 358 21.57 61.35 -31.20
C ARG A 358 22.55 61.54 -32.35
N GLY A 359 22.63 60.60 -33.28
CA GLY A 359 23.43 60.73 -34.51
C GLY A 359 22.97 61.92 -35.36
N ARG A 360 21.65 62.09 -35.51
CA ARG A 360 21.07 63.26 -36.19
C ARG A 360 21.36 64.59 -35.48
N GLN A 361 21.30 64.63 -34.15
CA GLN A 361 21.62 65.83 -33.38
C GLN A 361 23.12 66.20 -33.42
N ALA A 362 24.00 65.21 -33.40
CA ALA A 362 25.44 65.42 -33.55
C ALA A 362 25.80 65.94 -34.96
N GLY A 363 25.14 65.44 -36.00
CA GLY A 363 25.27 65.97 -37.37
C GLY A 363 24.78 67.42 -37.49
N ALA A 364 23.61 67.74 -36.93
CA ALA A 364 23.08 69.11 -36.96
C ALA A 364 23.92 70.11 -36.14
N LEU A 365 24.57 69.66 -35.06
CA LEU A 365 25.53 70.48 -34.30
C LEU A 365 26.84 70.68 -35.05
N ALA A 366 27.30 69.68 -35.80
CA ALA A 366 28.48 69.82 -36.67
C ALA A 366 28.22 70.82 -37.82
N GLU A 367 27.00 70.82 -38.37
CA GLU A 367 26.57 71.74 -39.44
C GLU A 367 26.39 73.19 -38.94
N LEU A 368 26.09 73.41 -37.66
CA LEU A 368 26.05 74.74 -37.03
C LEU A 368 27.44 75.33 -36.69
N LEU A 369 28.50 74.53 -36.78
CA LEU A 369 29.88 74.91 -36.48
C LEU A 369 30.74 75.10 -37.74
N GLU A 370 30.16 74.98 -38.95
CA GLU A 370 30.85 75.31 -40.20
C GLU A 370 30.81 76.84 -40.49
N PRO A 371 31.95 77.51 -40.69
CA PRO A 371 32.00 78.88 -41.21
C PRO A 371 31.76 78.90 -42.73
N ALA A 372 30.96 79.86 -43.20
CA ALA A 372 30.52 80.01 -44.59
C ALA A 372 31.66 80.17 -45.62
N PRO A 373 31.51 79.64 -46.86
CA PRO A 373 32.48 79.83 -47.94
C PRO A 373 32.32 81.18 -48.67
N VAL A 374 33.44 81.87 -48.91
CA VAL A 374 33.53 83.05 -49.81
C VAL A 374 33.74 82.58 -51.25
N ARG A 375 32.93 83.10 -52.18
CA ARG A 375 32.86 82.75 -53.61
C ARG A 375 33.88 83.50 -54.48
N ASP A 376 34.45 82.70 -55.40
CA ASP A 376 35.10 82.90 -56.70
C ASP A 376 35.06 84.25 -57.44
N GLY A 377 36.16 84.52 -58.15
CA GLY A 377 36.27 85.41 -59.32
C GLY A 377 37.50 85.05 -60.18
N ASP A 378 37.23 84.75 -61.46
CA ASP A 378 38.06 84.18 -62.56
C ASP A 378 39.03 85.22 -63.23
N PRO A 379 39.70 84.95 -64.39
CA PRO A 379 41.12 84.59 -64.55
C PRO A 379 41.97 85.63 -65.34
N SER A 380 43.30 85.50 -65.36
CA SER A 380 44.18 85.67 -66.56
C SER A 380 45.68 85.74 -66.24
N ASP A 381 46.46 85.09 -67.12
CA ASP A 381 47.88 85.21 -67.47
C ASP A 381 49.00 84.70 -66.53
N GLY A 382 49.85 83.85 -67.12
CA GLY A 382 51.09 83.27 -66.53
C GLY A 382 52.32 84.16 -66.73
N PRO A 383 53.56 83.61 -66.82
CA PRO A 383 54.00 82.22 -66.68
C PRO A 383 55.17 82.07 -65.66
N GLU A 384 55.73 80.86 -65.58
CA GLU A 384 57.19 80.57 -65.59
C GLU A 384 57.64 79.42 -64.65
N LEU A 385 57.88 78.27 -65.30
CA LEU A 385 59.00 77.31 -65.21
C LEU A 385 59.49 76.66 -63.88
N VAL A 386 59.93 75.41 -64.12
CA VAL A 386 61.07 74.68 -63.54
C VAL A 386 60.74 73.56 -62.54
N ASP A 387 60.84 72.33 -63.06
CA ASP A 387 61.54 71.13 -62.55
C ASP A 387 61.36 70.69 -61.09
N SER A 388 61.42 69.43 -60.70
CA SER A 388 61.82 68.17 -61.34
C SER A 388 61.57 67.04 -60.33
N HIS A 389 61.45 65.80 -60.83
CA HIS A 389 61.87 64.53 -60.17
C HIS A 389 61.19 64.15 -58.83
N HIS A 390 61.00 62.90 -58.45
CA HIS A 390 61.42 61.56 -58.84
C HIS A 390 60.40 60.62 -58.12
N ALA A 391 59.79 59.64 -58.79
CA ALA A 391 60.22 58.24 -58.86
C ALA A 391 60.09 57.42 -57.54
N GLY A 392 59.51 56.20 -57.66
CA GLY A 392 59.57 55.12 -56.68
C GLY A 392 58.18 54.76 -56.12
N ASP A 393 57.41 53.81 -56.66
CA ASP A 393 57.64 52.34 -56.66
C ASP A 393 57.65 51.80 -55.20
N ALA A 394 56.99 50.73 -54.78
CA ALA A 394 56.25 49.64 -55.40
C ALA A 394 55.52 48.86 -54.26
N THR A 395 54.51 48.04 -54.61
CA THR A 395 54.20 46.66 -54.14
C THR A 395 54.34 46.31 -52.64
N SER A 396 53.50 45.52 -51.94
CA SER A 396 52.84 44.26 -52.29
C SER A 396 52.33 43.60 -50.98
N LEU A 397 51.23 42.82 -51.05
CA LEU A 397 50.92 41.57 -50.31
C LEU A 397 50.97 41.57 -48.76
N ALA A 398 50.21 40.77 -47.99
CA ALA A 398 49.20 39.74 -48.17
C ALA A 398 48.53 39.50 -46.79
N ALA A 399 47.35 38.85 -46.82
CA ALA A 399 46.52 38.43 -45.68
C ALA A 399 47.05 37.12 -45.01
N PRO A 400 46.18 36.25 -44.44
CA PRO A 400 45.54 36.21 -43.11
C PRO A 400 46.18 35.08 -42.23
N ASP A 401 45.74 34.70 -41.04
CA ASP A 401 44.56 33.87 -40.71
C ASP A 401 44.72 33.37 -39.23
N PRO A 402 43.96 32.39 -38.68
CA PRO A 402 43.49 32.42 -37.29
C PRO A 402 44.08 31.29 -36.41
N ASP A 403 43.70 31.29 -35.14
CA ASP A 403 43.29 30.09 -34.37
C ASP A 403 42.54 30.51 -33.09
#